data_AF-A0AB33KYU6-F1
#
_entry.id   AF-A0AB33KYU6-F1
#
_cell.length_a   1.000
_cell.length_b   1.000
_cell.length_c   1.000
_cell.angle_alpha   90.00
_cell.angle_beta   90.00
_cell.angle_gamma   90.00
#
_symmetry.space_group_name_H-M   'P 1'
#
loop_
_entity.id
_entity.type
_entity.pdbx_description
1 polymer ?
#
loop_
_entity_poly.entity_id
_entity_poly.type
_entity_poly.pdbx_seq_one_letter_code
_entity_poly.pdbx_strand_id
1 'polypeptide(L)'
;MIKIKNISAQETYNIRLTVLRNNIDLPYKFKEDEYGSTFHLGAFYKTKLVGVASFIQNKTEAIKGLQYQLRGMATLPEVRGMGAGKLLLEEAKSILKTKSIDVLWCNAREEAVGFYENLDFVIIGEKFKVQKVGVHFKMYSKV
;
A
#
# COMPACT_ATOMS: atom_id res chain seq x y z
N MET A 1 -3.38 10.19 -18.74
CA MET A 1 -2.69 10.61 -17.50
C MET A 1 -3.35 9.91 -16.32
N ILE A 2 -2.57 9.47 -15.33
CA ILE A 2 -3.09 8.91 -14.07
C ILE A 2 -3.43 10.07 -13.13
N LYS A 3 -4.56 9.97 -12.42
CA LYS A 3 -4.97 10.92 -11.37
C LYS A 3 -5.17 10.18 -10.06
N ILE A 4 -4.64 10.71 -8.96
CA ILE A 4 -4.85 10.14 -7.63
C ILE A 4 -6.01 10.85 -6.94
N LYS A 5 -6.84 10.09 -6.24
CA LYS A 5 -7.98 10.61 -5.48
C LYS A 5 -8.14 9.82 -4.17
N ASN A 6 -8.70 10.47 -3.16
CA ASN A 6 -9.28 9.75 -2.03
C ASN A 6 -10.46 8.90 -2.53
N ILE A 7 -10.55 7.68 -2.01
CA ILE A 7 -11.63 6.74 -2.29
C ILE A 7 -12.12 6.11 -0.98
N SER A 8 -13.29 5.50 -1.02
CA SER A 8 -13.81 4.69 0.07
C SER A 8 -13.07 3.36 0.20
N ALA A 9 -13.17 2.71 1.36
CA ALA A 9 -12.69 1.34 1.56
C ALA A 9 -13.30 0.38 0.53
N GLN A 10 -14.60 0.53 0.27
CA GLN A 10 -15.40 -0.31 -0.61
C GLN A 10 -14.88 -0.30 -2.05
N GLU A 11 -14.44 0.86 -2.54
CA GLU A 11 -13.84 0.99 -3.86
C GLU A 11 -12.52 0.21 -4.01
N THR A 12 -11.82 -0.09 -2.91
CA THR A 12 -10.59 -0.88 -2.95
C THR A 12 -10.82 -2.37 -3.20
N TYR A 13 -12.01 -2.87 -2.84
CA TYR A 13 -12.26 -4.29 -2.63
C TYR A 13 -12.09 -5.13 -3.89
N ASN A 14 -12.62 -4.67 -5.02
CA ASN A 14 -12.53 -5.41 -6.27
C ASN A 14 -11.08 -5.60 -6.71
N ILE A 15 -10.27 -4.53 -6.69
CA ILE A 15 -8.86 -4.62 -7.10
C ILE A 15 -8.05 -5.46 -6.10
N ARG A 16 -8.29 -5.32 -4.80
CA ARG A 16 -7.64 -6.19 -3.79
C ARG A 16 -7.98 -7.66 -4.01
N LEU A 17 -9.24 -7.97 -4.30
CA LEU A 17 -9.69 -9.33 -4.57
C LEU A 17 -9.00 -9.88 -5.83
N THR A 18 -9.10 -9.17 -6.96
CA THR A 18 -8.57 -9.61 -8.26
C THR A 18 -7.04 -9.69 -8.28
N VAL A 19 -6.32 -8.77 -7.63
CA VAL A 19 -4.87 -8.68 -7.73
C VAL A 19 -4.15 -9.37 -6.56
N LEU A 20 -4.65 -9.20 -5.34
CA LEU A 20 -3.94 -9.68 -4.14
C LEU A 20 -4.47 -11.01 -3.61
N ARG A 21 -5.69 -11.40 -4.01
CA ARG A 21 -6.41 -12.56 -3.48
C ARG A 21 -6.97 -13.47 -4.58
N ASN A 22 -6.45 -13.39 -5.79
CA ASN A 22 -6.89 -14.27 -6.89
C ASN A 22 -6.73 -15.74 -6.47
N ASN A 23 -7.83 -16.46 -6.33
CA ASN A 23 -7.88 -17.84 -5.83
C ASN A 23 -7.22 -18.04 -4.44
N ILE A 24 -7.15 -17.00 -3.61
CA ILE A 24 -6.64 -17.07 -2.25
C ILE A 24 -7.78 -16.73 -1.29
N ASP A 25 -8.18 -17.70 -0.50
CA ASP A 25 -9.13 -17.52 0.60
C ASP A 25 -8.44 -16.84 1.79
N LEU A 26 -8.26 -15.52 1.63
CA LEU A 26 -7.84 -14.59 2.67
C LEU A 26 -8.64 -13.28 2.52
N PRO A 27 -8.87 -12.55 3.62
CA PRO A 27 -9.63 -11.30 3.56
C PRO A 27 -9.01 -10.27 2.60
N TYR A 28 -9.86 -9.67 1.77
CA TYR A 28 -9.59 -8.45 0.99
C TYR A 28 -10.16 -7.19 1.66
N LYS A 29 -11.12 -7.36 2.57
CA LYS A 29 -11.60 -6.35 3.52
C LYS A 29 -10.74 -6.45 4.77
N PHE A 30 -10.20 -5.33 5.23
CA PHE A 30 -9.39 -5.29 6.44
C PHE A 30 -10.21 -4.66 7.56
N LYS A 31 -10.02 -5.15 8.80
CA LYS A 31 -10.75 -4.60 9.95
C LYS A 31 -10.44 -3.11 10.17
N GLU A 32 -9.24 -2.69 9.77
CA GLU A 32 -8.74 -1.33 9.92
C GLU A 32 -9.26 -0.38 8.83
N ASP A 33 -9.91 -0.90 7.77
CA ASP A 33 -10.39 -0.07 6.66
C ASP A 33 -11.38 1.01 7.15
N GLU A 34 -12.20 0.70 8.15
CA GLU A 34 -13.23 1.61 8.66
C GLU A 34 -12.76 2.46 9.87
N TYR A 35 -11.47 2.40 10.22
CA TYR A 35 -10.95 3.26 11.30
C TYR A 35 -10.89 4.71 10.82
N GLY A 36 -11.32 5.67 11.66
CA GLY A 36 -11.32 7.09 11.31
C GLY A 36 -9.94 7.70 11.01
N SER A 37 -8.87 7.00 11.40
CA SER A 37 -7.48 7.36 11.05
C SER A 37 -7.00 6.75 9.72
N THR A 38 -7.73 5.78 9.17
CA THR A 38 -7.39 5.13 7.91
C THR A 38 -7.83 5.99 6.73
N PHE A 39 -7.01 6.01 5.68
CA PHE A 39 -7.40 6.57 4.40
C PHE A 39 -7.00 5.67 3.23
N HIS A 40 -7.73 5.80 2.12
CA HIS A 40 -7.53 5.02 0.92
C HIS A 40 -7.31 5.94 -0.27
N LEU A 41 -6.36 5.58 -1.12
CA LEU A 41 -6.10 6.29 -2.36
C LEU A 41 -6.37 5.38 -3.55
N GLY A 42 -6.99 5.95 -4.57
CA GLY A 42 -7.26 5.33 -5.85
C GLY A 42 -6.48 6.02 -6.97
N ALA A 43 -5.83 5.23 -7.81
CA ALA A 43 -5.25 5.67 -9.07
C ALA A 43 -6.27 5.49 -10.19
N PHE A 44 -6.61 6.58 -10.88
CA PHE A 44 -7.57 6.60 -11.97
C PHE A 44 -6.87 6.83 -13.31
N TYR A 45 -7.12 5.95 -14.26
CA TYR A 45 -6.78 6.17 -15.67
C TYR A 45 -8.06 6.53 -16.42
N LYS A 46 -8.16 7.77 -16.89
CA LYS A 46 -9.43 8.38 -17.35
C LYS A 46 -10.47 8.33 -16.22
N THR A 47 -11.54 7.56 -16.37
CA THR A 47 -12.59 7.36 -15.36
C THR A 47 -12.48 6.01 -14.62
N LYS A 48 -11.57 5.12 -15.05
CA LYS A 48 -11.43 3.78 -14.49
C LYS A 48 -10.49 3.80 -13.28
N LEU A 49 -10.93 3.23 -12.16
CA LEU A 49 -10.06 2.90 -11.04
C LEU A 49 -9.14 1.73 -11.44
N VAL A 50 -7.83 1.95 -11.40
CA VAL A 50 -6.82 1.01 -11.90
C VAL A 50 -5.75 0.66 -10.87
N GLY A 51 -5.74 1.32 -9.72
CA GLY A 51 -4.85 0.97 -8.61
C GLY A 51 -5.37 1.51 -7.30
N VAL A 52 -5.01 0.86 -6.20
CA VAL A 52 -5.49 1.17 -4.86
C VAL A 52 -4.36 1.01 -3.85
N ALA A 53 -4.39 1.83 -2.81
CA ALA A 53 -3.50 1.76 -1.67
C ALA A 53 -4.27 2.18 -0.41
N SER A 54 -3.88 1.66 0.75
CA SER A 54 -4.55 1.96 2.02
C SER A 54 -3.53 2.17 3.11
N PHE A 55 -3.77 3.18 3.93
CA PHE A 55 -2.80 3.70 4.87
C PHE A 55 -3.45 3.71 6.23
N ILE A 56 -2.97 2.83 7.10
CA ILE A 56 -3.56 2.60 8.43
C ILE A 56 -2.59 3.09 9.49
N GLN A 57 -3.09 3.72 10.54
CA GLN A 57 -2.27 4.09 11.68
C GLN A 57 -1.88 2.82 12.45
N ASN A 58 -0.69 2.31 12.21
CA ASN A 58 -0.18 1.11 12.84
C ASN A 58 1.33 1.24 13.08
N LYS A 59 1.80 0.69 14.20
CA LYS A 59 3.19 0.77 14.64
C LYS A 59 3.89 -0.57 14.53
N THR A 60 5.19 -0.53 14.28
CA THR A 60 6.10 -1.65 14.47
C THR A 60 7.19 -1.25 15.45
N GLU A 61 7.60 -2.17 16.33
CA GLU A 61 8.67 -1.93 17.32
C GLU A 61 10.06 -1.73 16.68
N ALA A 62 10.21 -2.08 15.41
CA ALA A 62 11.49 -2.03 14.71
C ALA A 62 11.91 -0.60 14.32
N ILE A 63 11.02 0.38 14.45
CA ILE A 63 11.25 1.77 14.02
C ILE A 63 10.63 2.70 15.06
N LYS A 64 11.26 3.84 15.34
CA LYS A 64 10.73 4.88 16.21
C LYS A 64 9.92 5.92 15.42
N GLY A 65 9.11 6.72 16.12
CA GLY A 65 8.31 7.80 15.55
C GLY A 65 6.83 7.47 15.35
N LEU A 66 6.08 8.44 14.83
CA LEU A 66 4.71 8.30 14.37
C LEU A 66 4.69 7.57 13.03
N GLN A 67 3.87 6.53 12.93
CA GLN A 67 3.96 5.54 11.86
C GLN A 67 2.61 5.29 11.22
N TYR A 68 2.64 5.09 9.91
CA TYR A 68 1.55 4.50 9.15
C TYR A 68 2.04 3.25 8.42
N GLN A 69 1.13 2.29 8.27
CA GLN A 69 1.37 1.08 7.49
C GLN A 69 0.62 1.15 6.17
N LEU A 70 1.33 0.94 5.07
CA LEU A 70 0.75 0.65 3.76
C LEU A 70 0.21 -0.77 3.73
N ARG A 71 -1.05 -0.91 3.35
CA ARG A 71 -1.73 -2.19 3.08
C ARG A 71 -2.51 -2.13 1.78
N GLY A 72 -2.77 -3.30 1.21
CA GLY A 72 -3.65 -3.42 0.06
C GLY A 72 -3.15 -2.73 -1.22
N MET A 73 -1.84 -2.48 -1.33
CA MET A 73 -1.25 -1.88 -2.52
C MET A 73 -1.40 -2.79 -3.73
N ALA A 74 -2.11 -2.34 -4.76
CA ALA A 74 -2.34 -3.11 -5.96
C ALA A 74 -2.57 -2.21 -7.17
N THR A 75 -2.07 -2.62 -8.34
CA THR A 75 -2.41 -2.03 -9.63
C THR A 75 -2.83 -3.13 -10.59
N LEU A 76 -3.85 -2.84 -11.41
CA LEU A 76 -4.31 -3.74 -12.45
C LEU A 76 -3.18 -4.00 -13.47
N PRO A 77 -3.05 -5.23 -14.01
CA PRO A 77 -1.97 -5.58 -14.92
C PRO A 77 -1.84 -4.64 -16.12
N GLU A 78 -2.96 -4.17 -16.69
CA GLU A 78 -2.98 -3.32 -17.88
C GLU A 78 -2.37 -1.92 -17.70
N VAL A 79 -2.12 -1.47 -16.46
CA VAL A 79 -1.54 -0.14 -16.17
C VAL A 79 -0.18 -0.22 -15.47
N ARG A 80 0.39 -1.41 -15.33
CA ARG A 80 1.73 -1.57 -14.74
C ARG A 80 2.77 -0.89 -15.64
N GLY A 81 3.80 -0.32 -15.03
CA GLY A 81 4.81 0.49 -15.75
C GLY A 81 4.38 1.92 -16.08
N MET A 82 3.11 2.29 -15.90
CA MET A 82 2.61 3.65 -16.17
C MET A 82 2.76 4.61 -14.98
N GLY A 83 3.49 4.22 -13.93
CA GLY A 83 3.74 5.05 -12.73
C GLY A 83 2.59 5.14 -11.72
N ALA A 84 1.47 4.43 -11.91
CA ALA A 84 0.31 4.51 -11.00
C ALA A 84 0.66 4.19 -9.54
N GLY A 85 1.49 3.17 -9.31
CA GLY A 85 1.91 2.79 -7.96
C GLY A 85 2.81 3.84 -7.28
N LYS A 86 3.70 4.46 -8.05
CA LYS A 86 4.57 5.55 -7.58
C LYS A 86 3.73 6.75 -7.16
N LEU A 87 2.81 7.18 -8.02
CA LEU A 87 1.92 8.32 -7.75
C LEU A 87 1.06 8.11 -6.50
N LEU A 88 0.57 6.89 -6.26
CA LEU A 88 -0.15 6.55 -5.02
C LEU A 88 0.71 6.77 -3.77
N LEU A 89 1.98 6.39 -3.81
CA LEU A 89 2.90 6.54 -2.67
C LEU A 89 3.37 7.98 -2.47
N GLU A 90 3.60 8.72 -3.56
CA GLU A 90 3.93 10.14 -3.49
C GLU A 90 2.80 10.97 -2.87
N GLU A 91 1.56 10.75 -3.34
CA GLU A 91 0.38 11.41 -2.77
C GLU A 91 0.20 11.04 -1.30
N ALA A 92 0.38 9.76 -0.96
CA ALA A 92 0.29 9.32 0.42
C ALA A 92 1.36 9.96 1.32
N LYS A 93 2.62 10.02 0.87
CA LYS A 93 3.69 10.70 1.62
C LYS A 93 3.36 12.19 1.82
N SER A 94 2.82 12.86 0.81
CA SER A 94 2.34 14.25 0.95
C SER A 94 1.29 14.39 2.05
N ILE A 95 0.25 13.55 2.04
CA ILE A 95 -0.79 13.53 3.09
C ILE A 95 -0.20 13.23 4.47
N LEU A 96 0.66 12.22 4.56
CA LEU A 96 1.30 11.81 5.83
C LEU A 96 2.20 12.93 6.40
N LYS A 97 2.89 13.67 5.53
CA LYS A 97 3.69 14.83 5.93
C LYS A 97 2.83 15.94 6.54
N THR A 98 1.65 16.22 5.97
CA THR A 98 0.70 17.18 6.57
C THR A 98 0.14 16.72 7.92
N LYS A 99 0.19 15.41 8.20
CA LYS A 99 -0.21 14.79 9.47
C LYS A 99 0.95 14.64 10.46
N SER A 100 2.14 15.18 10.13
CA SER A 100 3.37 15.05 10.93
C SER A 100 3.73 13.59 11.25
N ILE A 101 3.49 12.69 10.29
CA ILE A 101 3.89 11.28 10.40
C ILE A 101 5.35 11.16 9.95
N ASP A 102 6.16 10.41 10.71
CA ASP A 102 7.59 10.27 10.46
C ASP A 102 7.90 9.16 9.45
N VAL A 103 7.11 8.09 9.47
CA VAL A 103 7.45 6.83 8.78
C VAL A 103 6.23 6.21 8.12
N LEU A 104 6.44 5.76 6.88
CA LEU A 104 5.55 4.85 6.17
C LEU A 104 6.25 3.49 6.04
N TRP A 105 5.63 2.43 6.56
CA TRP A 105 6.17 1.08 6.49
C TRP A 105 5.19 0.11 5.83
N CYS A 106 5.68 -1.03 5.36
CA CYS A 106 4.86 -2.06 4.75
C CYS A 106 5.44 -3.46 5.00
N ASN A 107 4.61 -4.48 4.77
CA ASN A 107 5.08 -5.84 4.55
C ASN A 107 5.03 -6.07 3.04
N ALA A 108 6.14 -5.81 2.36
CA ALA A 108 6.29 -5.97 0.92
C ALA A 108 6.37 -7.44 0.57
N ARG A 109 5.71 -7.87 -0.51
CA ARG A 109 5.97 -9.18 -1.12
C ARG A 109 7.39 -9.17 -1.70
N GLU A 110 8.07 -10.32 -1.70
CA GLU A 110 9.40 -10.48 -2.29
C GLU A 110 9.46 -9.94 -3.73
N GLU A 111 8.46 -10.26 -4.57
CA GLU A 111 8.34 -9.77 -5.95
C GLU A 111 8.23 -8.25 -6.09
N ALA A 112 7.84 -7.54 -5.02
CA ALA A 112 7.62 -6.10 -5.01
C ALA A 112 8.75 -5.32 -4.32
N VAL A 113 9.76 -5.99 -3.76
CA VAL A 113 10.87 -5.34 -3.04
C VAL A 113 11.55 -4.28 -3.89
N GLY A 114 11.97 -4.62 -5.11
CA GLY A 114 12.62 -3.66 -6.02
C GLY A 114 11.74 -2.46 -6.40
N PHE A 115 10.41 -2.61 -6.40
CA PHE A 115 9.51 -1.46 -6.58
C PHE A 115 9.58 -0.49 -5.40
N TYR A 116 9.61 -1.00 -4.17
CA TYR A 116 9.71 -0.18 -2.97
C TYR A 116 11.11 0.43 -2.80
N GLU A 117 12.17 -0.31 -3.11
CA GLU A 117 13.56 0.20 -3.08
C GLU A 117 13.74 1.41 -4.02
N ASN A 118 13.16 1.35 -5.23
CA ASN A 118 13.13 2.48 -6.16
C ASN A 118 12.34 3.71 -5.67
N LEU A 119 11.66 3.60 -4.52
CA LEU A 119 10.88 4.65 -3.87
C LEU A 119 11.39 4.96 -2.45
N ASP A 120 12.69 4.68 -2.24
CA ASP A 120 13.46 4.95 -1.02
C ASP A 120 13.01 4.15 0.21
N PHE A 121 12.31 3.03 0.01
CA PHE A 121 12.07 2.09 1.10
C PHE A 121 13.30 1.20 1.30
N VAL A 122 13.60 0.92 2.55
CA VAL A 122 14.67 -0.01 2.94
C VAL A 122 14.11 -1.19 3.72
N ILE A 123 14.73 -2.36 3.58
CA ILE A 123 14.36 -3.59 4.30
C ILE A 123 14.71 -3.46 5.80
N ILE A 124 13.84 -4.03 6.64
CA ILE A 124 14.06 -4.15 8.08
C ILE A 124 14.02 -5.62 8.47
N GLY A 125 15.13 -6.12 9.00
CA GLY A 125 15.25 -7.50 9.47
C GLY A 125 15.20 -8.53 8.34
N GLU A 126 14.80 -9.75 8.69
CA GLU A 126 14.80 -10.88 7.75
C GLU A 126 13.47 -11.06 7.03
N LYS A 127 13.52 -11.82 5.93
CA LYS A 127 12.32 -12.27 5.22
C LYS A 127 11.48 -13.19 6.09
N PHE A 128 10.16 -13.14 5.91
CA PHE A 128 9.23 -14.04 6.59
C PHE A 128 8.16 -14.55 5.61
N LYS A 129 7.60 -15.73 5.90
CA LYS A 129 6.58 -16.35 5.05
C LYS A 129 5.19 -16.02 5.58
N VAL A 130 4.33 -15.49 4.72
CA VAL A 130 2.90 -15.34 4.98
C VAL A 130 2.17 -16.51 4.32
N GLN A 131 1.42 -17.28 5.10
CA GLN A 131 0.68 -18.45 4.60
C GLN A 131 -0.22 -18.05 3.42
N LYS A 132 -0.24 -18.87 2.36
CA LYS A 132 -0.97 -18.66 1.09
C LYS A 132 -0.55 -17.44 0.24
N VAL A 133 0.27 -16.50 0.74
CA VAL A 133 0.68 -15.29 0.00
C VAL A 133 2.16 -15.31 -0.40
N GLY A 134 3.00 -16.05 0.33
CA GLY A 134 4.43 -16.21 0.00
C GLY A 134 5.37 -15.37 0.87
N VAL A 135 6.59 -15.17 0.38
CA VAL A 135 7.67 -14.49 1.11
C VAL A 135 7.44 -12.98 1.11
N HIS A 136 7.68 -12.37 2.27
CA HIS A 136 7.57 -10.94 2.48
C HIS A 136 8.81 -10.39 3.21
N PHE A 137 9.04 -9.11 3.01
CA PHE A 137 10.02 -8.30 3.75
C PHE A 137 9.29 -7.15 4.43
N LYS A 138 9.67 -6.84 5.66
CA LYS A 138 9.24 -5.58 6.28
C LYS A 138 10.10 -4.49 5.68
N MET A 139 9.49 -3.40 5.21
CA MET A 139 10.20 -2.28 4.61
C MET A 139 9.66 -0.95 5.12
N TYR A 140 10.47 0.10 5.11
CA TYR A 140 10.03 1.45 5.47
C TYR A 140 10.73 2.55 4.68
N SER A 141 10.05 3.67 4.57
CA SER A 141 10.60 4.94 4.11
C SER A 141 10.26 6.01 5.15
N LYS A 142 11.14 7.01 5.27
CA LYS A 142 10.75 8.28 5.89
C LYS A 142 9.70 8.97 5.02
N VAL A 143 8.80 9.70 5.66
CA VAL A 143 7.76 10.51 5.02
C VAL A 143 8.32 11.88 4.63
#